data_AF-E7C1Z4-F1
#
_entry.id   AF-E7C1Z4-F1
#
_cell.length_a   1.000
_cell.length_b   1.000
_cell.length_c   1.000
_cell.angle_alpha   90.00
_cell.angle_beta   90.00
_cell.angle_gamma   90.00
#
_symmetry.space_group_name_H-M   'P 1'
#
loop_
_entity.id
_entity.type
_entity.pdbx_description
1 polymer ?
#
loop_
_entity_poly.entity_id
_entity_poly.type
_entity_poly.pdbx_seq_one_letter_code
_entity_poly.pdbx_strand_id
1 'polypeptide(L)'
;MKNFFSVIIIFVILLVMGGYVYVQKQDVAQREEISKNLSKVRRNFASRARDAINQEDGAEYLRNIKAALKSYDEELDRTVYAKNPEARDIESYTKLVEEEFEKGSVDEGQRKRMLERHKIVRKAYDILKGQDWRPVLTAKGKGDTRLDIYNLQRTTDPNGAPLLQGDFFFWGLEDSTDVSWGDIITRIWKVEKEMVKEGRKKVEKDVEKVLGRVEGSSEPYIIITSPHKNIDFFPSFVSIGTIRLAVLPAESVKIDMELTYSTRRGGGGEVESVLKWEKLDVPPGWRLSDGQEWDADEVEATEEEIAGKDPNETEDG
;
A
#
# COMPACT_ATOMS: atom_id res chain seq x y z
N MET A 1 -12.34 -14.96 -34.87
CA MET A 1 -12.80 -15.23 -33.49
C MET A 1 -11.92 -14.64 -32.38
N LYS A 2 -10.67 -14.21 -32.63
CA LYS A 2 -9.83 -13.54 -31.61
C LYS A 2 -10.21 -12.07 -31.32
N ASN A 3 -10.92 -11.41 -32.24
CA ASN A 3 -11.32 -10.01 -32.09
C ASN A 3 -12.71 -9.81 -31.45
N PHE A 4 -13.42 -10.90 -31.09
CA PHE A 4 -14.73 -10.82 -30.43
C PHE A 4 -14.60 -10.88 -28.90
N PHE A 5 -13.58 -11.55 -28.38
CA PHE A 5 -13.29 -11.63 -26.94
C PHE A 5 -12.67 -10.33 -26.38
N SER A 6 -11.86 -9.61 -27.16
CA SER A 6 -11.31 -8.32 -26.75
C SER A 6 -12.36 -7.21 -26.68
N VAL A 7 -13.46 -7.31 -27.44
CA VAL A 7 -14.56 -6.32 -27.41
C VAL A 7 -15.47 -6.52 -26.20
N ILE A 8 -15.63 -7.76 -25.71
CA ILE A 8 -16.46 -8.07 -24.53
C ILE A 8 -15.76 -7.64 -23.22
N ILE A 9 -14.43 -7.79 -23.12
CA ILE A 9 -13.67 -7.35 -21.95
C ILE A 9 -13.70 -5.81 -21.80
N ILE A 10 -13.71 -5.08 -22.92
CA ILE A 10 -13.84 -3.61 -22.92
C ILE A 10 -15.26 -3.17 -22.51
N PHE A 11 -16.30 -3.93 -22.87
CA PHE A 11 -17.68 -3.63 -22.44
C PHE A 11 -17.92 -3.86 -20.95
N VAL A 12 -17.30 -4.87 -20.35
CA VAL A 12 -17.35 -5.09 -18.89
C VAL A 12 -16.57 -3.99 -18.15
N ILE A 13 -15.46 -3.49 -18.70
CA ILE A 13 -14.71 -2.37 -18.11
C ILE A 13 -15.47 -1.04 -18.27
N LEU A 14 -16.22 -0.84 -19.36
CA LEU A 14 -17.11 0.32 -19.55
C LEU A 14 -18.35 0.27 -18.65
N LEU A 15 -18.88 -0.92 -18.37
CA LEU A 15 -19.97 -1.11 -17.39
C LEU A 15 -19.49 -0.97 -15.93
N VAL A 16 -18.19 -1.16 -15.66
CA VAL A 16 -17.56 -1.00 -14.34
C VAL A 16 -16.95 0.40 -14.13
N MET A 17 -16.92 1.27 -15.16
CA MET A 17 -16.31 2.60 -15.09
C MET A 17 -17.14 3.69 -14.38
N GLY A 18 -18.30 3.34 -13.84
CA GLY A 18 -18.96 4.18 -12.84
C GLY A 18 -19.74 3.28 -11.93
N GLY A 19 -19.51 3.38 -10.62
CA GLY A 19 -20.54 3.04 -9.66
C GLY A 19 -21.83 3.67 -10.18
N TYR A 20 -22.74 2.83 -10.64
CA TYR A 20 -24.04 3.26 -11.12
C TYR A 20 -24.72 3.79 -9.88
N VAL A 21 -24.60 5.11 -9.67
CA VAL A 21 -25.28 5.88 -8.63
C VAL A 21 -26.68 5.33 -8.52
N TYR A 22 -26.87 4.54 -7.46
CA TYR A 22 -28.02 3.68 -7.27
C TYR A 22 -29.18 4.55 -6.78
N VAL A 23 -29.69 5.38 -7.67
CA VAL A 23 -30.97 6.06 -7.54
C VAL A 23 -31.63 6.06 -8.90
N GLN A 24 -32.30 4.95 -9.24
CA GLN A 24 -33.11 4.80 -10.46
C GLN A 24 -34.33 5.75 -10.52
N LYS A 25 -34.36 6.80 -9.70
CA LYS A 25 -35.40 7.85 -9.67
C LYS A 25 -34.85 9.29 -9.57
N GLN A 26 -33.54 9.50 -9.65
CA GLN A 26 -32.97 10.85 -9.66
C GLN A 26 -32.76 11.38 -11.07
N ASP A 27 -33.13 12.64 -11.26
CA ASP A 27 -32.96 13.40 -12.49
C ASP A 27 -31.49 13.35 -12.94
N VAL A 28 -31.25 13.23 -14.25
CA VAL A 28 -29.89 13.16 -14.83
C VAL A 28 -29.07 14.38 -14.38
N ALA A 29 -29.72 15.54 -14.29
CA ALA A 29 -29.12 16.77 -13.78
C ALA A 29 -28.58 16.65 -12.35
N GLN A 30 -29.28 15.92 -11.47
CA GLN A 30 -28.85 15.71 -10.08
C GLN A 30 -27.63 14.79 -10.01
N ARG A 31 -27.58 13.75 -10.85
CA ARG A 31 -26.41 12.86 -10.95
C ARG A 31 -25.18 13.60 -11.45
N GLU A 32 -25.35 14.46 -12.44
CA GLU A 32 -24.28 15.33 -12.94
C GLU A 32 -23.79 16.31 -11.87
N GLU A 33 -24.70 16.92 -11.09
CA GLU A 33 -24.34 17.80 -9.97
C GLU A 33 -23.55 17.04 -8.89
N ILE A 34 -24.00 15.84 -8.47
CA ILE A 34 -23.30 14.99 -7.51
C ILE A 34 -21.89 14.66 -8.02
N SER A 35 -21.78 14.17 -9.26
CA SER A 35 -20.50 13.80 -9.87
C SER A 35 -19.54 14.98 -9.96
N LYS A 36 -20.04 16.16 -10.35
CA LYS A 36 -19.26 17.40 -10.42
C LYS A 36 -18.77 17.84 -9.04
N ASN A 37 -19.65 17.82 -8.03
CA ASN A 37 -19.30 18.21 -6.66
C ASN A 37 -18.29 17.23 -6.06
N LEU A 38 -18.52 15.92 -6.21
CA LEU A 38 -17.60 14.88 -5.77
C LEU A 38 -16.22 15.03 -6.44
N SER A 39 -16.18 15.27 -7.75
CA SER A 39 -14.94 15.52 -8.48
C SER A 39 -14.19 16.75 -7.96
N LYS A 40 -14.91 17.81 -7.58
CA LYS A 40 -14.30 18.99 -6.95
C LYS A 40 -13.70 18.66 -5.59
N VAL A 41 -14.45 17.98 -4.72
CA VAL A 41 -14.01 17.61 -3.37
C VAL A 41 -12.80 16.67 -3.41
N ARG A 42 -12.80 15.69 -4.31
CA ARG A 42 -11.65 14.80 -4.57
C ARG A 42 -10.41 15.57 -5.01
N ARG A 43 -10.54 16.51 -5.97
CA ARG A 43 -9.39 17.35 -6.39
C ARG A 43 -8.81 18.17 -5.25
N ASN A 44 -9.66 18.77 -4.42
CA ASN A 44 -9.21 19.51 -3.23
C ASN A 44 -8.47 18.61 -2.24
N PHE A 45 -8.98 17.39 -2.01
CA PHE A 45 -8.28 16.39 -1.19
C PHE A 45 -6.94 16.00 -1.79
N ALA A 46 -6.89 15.63 -3.07
CA ALA A 46 -5.66 15.23 -3.74
C ALA A 46 -4.57 16.31 -3.66
N SER A 47 -4.96 17.59 -3.78
CA SER A 47 -4.04 18.72 -3.57
C SER A 47 -3.45 18.72 -2.16
N ARG A 48 -4.31 18.70 -1.13
CA ARG A 48 -3.87 18.71 0.28
C ARG A 48 -3.06 17.47 0.66
N ALA A 49 -3.47 16.31 0.14
CA ALA A 49 -2.78 15.05 0.37
C ALA A 49 -1.39 15.06 -0.29
N ARG A 50 -1.25 15.60 -1.50
CA ARG A 50 0.04 15.80 -2.17
C ARG A 50 0.98 16.68 -1.34
N ASP A 51 0.48 17.79 -0.80
CA ASP A 51 1.27 18.67 0.07
C ASP A 51 1.69 17.97 1.38
N ALA A 52 0.81 17.12 1.92
CA ALA A 52 1.07 16.37 3.14
C ALA A 52 2.13 15.28 2.97
N ILE A 53 2.07 14.48 1.90
CA ILE A 53 3.00 13.35 1.72
C ILE A 53 4.44 13.80 1.42
N ASN A 54 4.60 15.05 0.97
CA ASN A 54 5.88 15.64 0.66
C ASN A 54 6.65 16.12 1.90
N GLN A 55 6.03 16.11 3.08
CA GLN A 55 6.70 16.38 4.35
C GLN A 55 7.72 15.27 4.65
N GLU A 56 8.92 15.64 5.07
CA GLU A 56 9.96 14.68 5.46
C GLU A 56 9.71 14.12 6.86
N ASP A 57 9.34 15.01 7.80
CA ASP A 57 9.01 14.61 9.17
C ASP A 57 7.74 13.75 9.18
N GLY A 58 7.86 12.53 9.69
CA GLY A 58 6.77 11.55 9.71
C GLY A 58 5.58 11.98 10.57
N ALA A 59 5.82 12.72 11.66
CA ALA A 59 4.75 13.18 12.54
C ALA A 59 3.96 14.33 11.92
N GLU A 60 4.64 15.27 11.27
CA GLU A 60 4.05 16.34 10.48
C GLU A 60 3.28 15.80 9.28
N TYR A 61 3.86 14.87 8.51
CA TYR A 61 3.16 14.13 7.47
C TYR A 61 1.82 13.57 7.98
N LEU A 62 1.87 12.76 9.05
CA LEU A 62 0.68 12.09 9.59
C LEU A 62 -0.38 13.08 10.08
N ARG A 63 0.04 14.18 10.71
CA ARG A 63 -0.88 15.25 11.13
C ARG A 63 -1.56 15.90 9.92
N ASN A 64 -0.79 16.22 8.88
CA ASN A 64 -1.28 16.94 7.71
C ASN A 64 -2.20 16.06 6.86
N ILE A 65 -1.89 14.77 6.68
CA ILE A 65 -2.76 13.85 5.92
C ILE A 65 -4.07 13.58 6.65
N LYS A 66 -4.05 13.45 7.98
CA LYS A 66 -5.27 13.35 8.79
C LYS A 66 -6.12 14.62 8.72
N ALA A 67 -5.51 15.79 8.76
CA ALA A 67 -6.20 17.07 8.55
C ALA A 67 -6.82 17.17 7.14
N ALA A 68 -6.13 16.68 6.11
CA ALA A 68 -6.66 16.62 4.75
C ALA A 68 -7.89 15.70 4.65
N LEU A 69 -7.86 14.51 5.28
CA LEU A 69 -9.00 13.59 5.33
C LEU A 69 -10.19 14.19 6.08
N LYS A 70 -9.95 14.84 7.22
CA LYS A 70 -11.00 15.52 7.98
C LYS A 70 -11.68 16.59 7.12
N SER A 71 -10.89 17.40 6.42
CA SER A 71 -11.42 18.45 5.56
C SER A 71 -12.17 17.89 4.34
N TYR A 72 -11.74 16.73 3.81
CA TYR A 72 -12.45 16.02 2.75
C TYR A 72 -13.85 15.58 3.21
N ASP A 73 -13.94 15.05 4.43
CA ASP A 73 -15.21 14.62 5.01
C ASP A 73 -16.18 15.78 5.23
N GLU A 74 -15.69 16.88 5.81
CA GLU A 74 -16.46 18.12 5.98
C GLU A 74 -16.95 18.69 4.63
N GLU A 75 -16.13 18.59 3.59
CA GLU A 75 -16.49 19.02 2.23
C GLU A 75 -17.53 18.11 1.58
N LEU A 76 -17.43 16.78 1.75
CA LEU A 76 -18.45 15.83 1.31
C LEU A 76 -19.80 16.13 1.97
N ASP A 77 -19.80 16.31 3.30
CA ASP A 77 -21.01 16.65 4.06
C ASP A 77 -21.68 17.92 3.54
N ARG A 78 -20.89 18.98 3.34
CA ARG A 78 -21.40 20.28 2.93
C ARG A 78 -21.85 20.33 1.46
N THR A 79 -21.13 19.66 0.55
CA THR A 79 -21.29 19.89 -0.90
C THR A 79 -21.96 18.75 -1.64
N VAL A 80 -21.88 17.52 -1.12
CA VAL A 80 -22.46 16.32 -1.73
C VAL A 80 -23.70 15.91 -0.95
N TYR A 81 -23.55 15.62 0.35
CA TYR A 81 -24.59 14.99 1.15
C TYR A 81 -25.69 15.94 1.62
N ALA A 82 -25.38 17.22 1.86
CA ALA A 82 -26.37 18.20 2.32
C ALA A 82 -27.62 18.28 1.40
N LYS A 83 -27.43 18.07 0.10
CA LYS A 83 -28.51 18.03 -0.90
C LYS A 83 -28.92 16.63 -1.34
N ASN A 84 -28.11 15.61 -1.02
CA ASN A 84 -28.25 14.24 -1.49
C ASN A 84 -27.89 13.23 -0.37
N PRO A 85 -28.67 13.14 0.72
CA PRO A 85 -28.31 12.29 1.87
C PRO A 85 -28.17 10.80 1.51
N GLU A 86 -28.97 10.32 0.56
CA GLU A 86 -28.93 8.96 0.01
C GLU A 86 -27.63 8.63 -0.69
N ALA A 87 -26.85 9.64 -1.13
CA ALA A 87 -25.52 9.41 -1.67
C ALA A 87 -24.57 8.83 -0.62
N ARG A 88 -24.90 8.81 0.68
CA ARG A 88 -24.09 8.14 1.72
C ARG A 88 -24.16 6.61 1.69
N ASP A 89 -24.92 5.99 0.79
CA ASP A 89 -25.10 4.54 0.74
C ASP A 89 -23.84 3.80 0.26
N ILE A 90 -23.01 3.34 1.20
CA ILE A 90 -21.80 2.57 0.91
C ILE A 90 -22.14 1.15 0.42
N GLU A 91 -23.34 0.63 0.72
CA GLU A 91 -23.79 -0.71 0.29
C GLU A 91 -24.36 -0.73 -1.14
N SER A 92 -24.43 0.44 -1.79
CA SER A 92 -24.92 0.58 -3.17
C SER A 92 -24.16 -0.31 -4.15
N TYR A 93 -22.84 -0.49 -3.97
CA TYR A 93 -22.04 -1.37 -4.81
C TYR A 93 -22.44 -2.84 -4.65
N THR A 94 -22.62 -3.32 -3.42
CA THR A 94 -23.07 -4.69 -3.14
C THR A 94 -24.41 -4.96 -3.82
N LYS A 95 -25.38 -4.04 -3.69
CA LYS A 95 -26.70 -4.16 -4.34
C LYS A 95 -26.57 -4.23 -5.86
N LEU A 96 -25.73 -3.40 -6.46
CA LEU A 96 -25.47 -3.41 -7.90
C LEU A 96 -24.91 -4.77 -8.35
N VAL A 97 -23.96 -5.34 -7.61
CA VAL A 97 -23.38 -6.64 -7.95
C VAL A 97 -24.43 -7.76 -7.87
N GLU A 98 -25.28 -7.75 -6.83
CA GLU A 98 -26.37 -8.73 -6.71
C GLU A 98 -27.37 -8.61 -7.86
N GLU A 99 -27.75 -7.39 -8.24
CA GLU A 99 -28.66 -7.18 -9.37
C GLU A 99 -28.08 -7.65 -10.70
N GLU A 100 -26.80 -7.37 -10.96
CA GLU A 100 -26.12 -7.83 -12.18
C GLU A 100 -26.03 -9.37 -12.22
N PHE A 101 -25.91 -10.01 -11.05
CA PHE A 101 -25.91 -11.46 -10.93
C PHE A 101 -27.30 -12.05 -11.18
N GLU A 102 -28.35 -11.46 -10.60
CA GLU A 102 -29.76 -11.85 -10.84
C GLU A 102 -30.15 -11.68 -12.31
N LYS A 103 -29.62 -10.65 -12.98
CA LYS A 103 -29.79 -10.41 -14.43
C LYS A 103 -28.94 -11.35 -15.30
N GLY A 104 -28.08 -12.18 -14.72
CA GLY A 104 -27.16 -13.07 -15.43
C GLY A 104 -26.04 -12.36 -16.20
N SER A 105 -25.78 -11.09 -15.89
CA SER A 105 -24.72 -10.28 -16.51
C SER A 105 -23.35 -10.50 -15.85
N VAL A 106 -23.34 -11.05 -14.62
CA VAL A 106 -22.13 -11.58 -13.99
C VAL A 106 -22.34 -13.03 -13.52
N ASP A 107 -21.29 -13.84 -13.60
CA ASP A 107 -21.28 -15.20 -13.06
C ASP A 107 -20.96 -15.23 -11.56
N GLU A 108 -21.17 -16.38 -10.90
CA GLU A 108 -20.93 -16.55 -9.45
C GLU A 108 -19.46 -16.30 -9.06
N GLY A 109 -18.50 -16.62 -9.94
CA GLY A 109 -17.09 -16.35 -9.71
C GLY A 109 -16.76 -14.86 -9.78
N GLN A 110 -17.33 -14.15 -10.77
CA GLN A 110 -17.23 -12.70 -10.91
C GLN A 110 -17.86 -11.99 -9.70
N ARG A 111 -19.09 -12.39 -9.33
CA ARG A 111 -19.79 -11.89 -8.14
C ARG A 111 -18.91 -12.00 -6.89
N LYS A 112 -18.37 -13.19 -6.59
CA LYS A 112 -17.48 -13.40 -5.44
C LYS A 112 -16.27 -12.46 -5.45
N ARG A 113 -15.59 -12.33 -6.61
CA ARG A 113 -14.42 -11.45 -6.74
C ARG A 113 -14.77 -9.98 -6.52
N MET A 114 -15.90 -9.51 -7.06
CA MET A 114 -16.36 -8.13 -6.89
C MET A 114 -16.70 -7.83 -5.43
N LEU A 115 -17.40 -8.74 -4.75
CA LEU A 115 -17.76 -8.59 -3.33
C LEU A 115 -16.53 -8.64 -2.41
N GLU A 116 -15.58 -9.55 -2.65
CA GLU A 116 -14.32 -9.58 -1.88
C GLU A 116 -13.49 -8.31 -2.10
N ARG A 117 -13.43 -7.80 -3.34
CA ARG A 117 -12.77 -6.51 -3.62
C ARG A 117 -13.45 -5.36 -2.86
N HIS A 118 -14.79 -5.30 -2.87
CA HIS A 118 -15.55 -4.29 -2.15
C HIS A 118 -15.28 -4.37 -0.64
N LYS A 119 -15.21 -5.57 -0.06
CA LYS A 119 -14.88 -5.78 1.36
C LYS A 119 -13.51 -5.24 1.74
N ILE A 120 -12.50 -5.44 0.88
CA ILE A 120 -11.15 -4.88 1.08
C ILE A 120 -11.21 -3.35 1.06
N VAL A 121 -11.89 -2.76 0.06
CA VAL A 121 -12.05 -1.31 -0.05
C VAL A 121 -12.81 -0.74 1.15
N ARG A 122 -13.86 -1.42 1.61
CA ARG A 122 -14.66 -1.02 2.77
C ARG A 122 -13.82 -0.97 4.03
N LYS A 123 -13.06 -2.02 4.32
CA LYS A 123 -12.14 -2.07 5.47
C LYS A 123 -11.17 -0.87 5.44
N ALA A 124 -10.54 -0.64 4.29
CA ALA A 124 -9.62 0.48 4.11
C ALA A 124 -10.30 1.86 4.27
N TYR A 125 -11.52 2.00 3.74
CA TYR A 125 -12.31 3.23 3.85
C TYR A 125 -12.64 3.54 5.32
N ASP A 126 -13.14 2.54 6.07
CA ASP A 126 -13.49 2.71 7.48
C ASP A 126 -12.25 3.10 8.32
N ILE A 127 -11.07 2.55 8.01
CA ILE A 127 -9.81 2.93 8.66
C ILE A 127 -9.43 4.39 8.37
N LEU A 128 -9.50 4.83 7.10
CA LEU A 128 -9.21 6.22 6.73
C LEU A 128 -10.21 7.19 7.37
N LYS A 129 -11.48 6.82 7.41
CA LYS A 129 -12.57 7.62 8.01
C LYS A 129 -12.45 7.72 9.51
N GLY A 130 -12.05 6.64 10.19
CA GLY A 130 -11.75 6.67 11.62
C GLY A 130 -10.51 7.52 11.94
N GLN A 131 -9.61 7.74 10.97
CA GLN A 131 -8.35 8.46 11.15
C GLN A 131 -7.40 7.84 12.20
N ASP A 132 -7.65 6.59 12.58
CA ASP A 132 -6.97 5.89 13.66
C ASP A 132 -5.78 5.04 13.18
N TRP A 133 -5.51 5.01 11.87
CA TRP A 133 -4.33 4.30 11.37
C TRP A 133 -3.04 4.95 11.86
N ARG A 134 -2.05 4.08 12.10
CA ARG A 134 -0.68 4.42 12.46
C ARG A 134 0.23 3.50 11.64
N PRO A 135 1.00 4.03 10.67
CA PRO A 135 1.90 3.19 9.90
C PRO A 135 2.94 2.55 10.83
N VAL A 136 3.12 1.24 10.69
CA VAL A 136 4.27 0.51 11.26
C VAL A 136 5.51 0.74 10.42
N LEU A 137 5.33 0.93 9.10
CA LEU A 137 6.37 1.31 8.15
C LEU A 137 5.82 2.44 7.29
N THR A 138 6.56 3.55 7.18
CA THR A 138 6.25 4.64 6.25
C THR A 138 7.49 5.05 5.50
N ALA A 139 7.41 5.22 4.19
CA ALA A 139 8.52 5.68 3.37
C ALA A 139 8.03 6.56 2.23
N LYS A 140 8.78 7.63 1.96
CA LYS A 140 8.55 8.55 0.86
C LYS A 140 9.33 8.08 -0.37
N GLY A 141 8.65 8.00 -1.51
CA GLY A 141 9.27 7.74 -2.81
C GLY A 141 9.44 9.01 -3.63
N LYS A 142 9.92 8.89 -4.87
CA LYS A 142 9.97 10.01 -5.81
C LYS A 142 8.59 10.21 -6.49
N GLY A 143 8.41 11.34 -7.16
CA GLY A 143 7.18 11.61 -7.92
C GLY A 143 5.93 11.84 -7.06
N ASP A 144 6.07 12.46 -5.89
CA ASP A 144 4.98 12.68 -4.91
C ASP A 144 4.28 11.37 -4.55
N THR A 145 5.04 10.41 -4.04
CA THR A 145 4.50 9.13 -3.59
C THR A 145 4.96 8.79 -2.18
N ARG A 146 4.13 8.07 -1.44
CA ARG A 146 4.45 7.60 -0.09
C ARG A 146 3.70 6.31 0.20
N LEU A 147 4.37 5.34 0.81
CA LEU A 147 3.78 4.09 1.24
C LEU A 147 3.66 4.07 2.76
N ASP A 148 2.47 3.73 3.25
CA ASP A 148 2.18 3.49 4.66
C ASP A 148 1.70 2.04 4.83
N ILE A 149 2.55 1.16 5.34
CA ILE A 149 2.12 -0.16 5.82
C ILE A 149 1.63 0.06 7.25
N TYR A 150 0.34 -0.14 7.50
CA TYR A 150 -0.30 0.18 8.78
C TYR A 150 -0.69 -1.04 9.60
N ASN A 151 -0.61 -2.23 8.99
CA ASN A 151 -0.87 -3.48 9.67
C ASN A 151 0.06 -4.54 9.10
N LEU A 152 1.08 -4.96 9.85
CA LEU A 152 2.02 -5.99 9.43
C LEU A 152 2.03 -7.12 10.46
N GLN A 153 1.49 -8.28 10.08
CA GLN A 153 1.27 -9.41 10.98
C GLN A 153 1.75 -10.71 10.36
N ARG A 154 2.18 -11.64 11.21
CA ARG A 154 2.51 -13.00 10.80
C ARG A 154 1.25 -13.78 10.41
N THR A 155 1.32 -14.47 9.28
CA THR A 155 0.30 -15.39 8.78
C THR A 155 1.02 -16.54 8.08
N THR A 156 0.26 -17.39 7.39
CA THR A 156 0.80 -18.43 6.51
C THR A 156 0.37 -18.20 5.07
N ASP A 157 1.20 -18.63 4.13
CA ASP A 157 0.84 -18.76 2.73
C ASP A 157 -0.18 -19.92 2.52
N PRO A 158 -0.70 -20.13 1.31
CA PRO A 158 -1.60 -21.25 1.01
C PRO A 158 -1.00 -22.65 1.23
N ASN A 159 0.34 -22.76 1.26
CA ASN A 159 1.06 -24.01 1.51
C ASN A 159 1.37 -24.22 3.01
N GLY A 160 1.03 -23.26 3.88
CA GLY A 160 1.30 -23.30 5.31
C GLY A 160 2.65 -22.70 5.73
N ALA A 161 3.44 -22.17 4.78
CA ALA A 161 4.72 -21.52 5.07
C ALA A 161 4.51 -20.16 5.76
N PRO A 162 5.28 -19.84 6.82
CA PRO A 162 5.12 -18.58 7.54
C PRO A 162 5.56 -17.38 6.71
N LEU A 163 4.77 -16.30 6.74
CA LEU A 163 5.12 -15.02 6.11
C LEU A 163 4.57 -13.84 6.92
N LEU A 164 5.03 -12.63 6.60
CA LEU A 164 4.43 -11.39 7.11
C LEU A 164 3.51 -10.80 6.05
N GLN A 165 2.28 -10.49 6.42
CA GLN A 165 1.31 -9.85 5.55
C GLN A 165 1.05 -8.42 6.02
N GLY A 166 1.28 -7.47 5.12
CA GLY A 166 1.18 -6.04 5.36
C GLY A 166 0.01 -5.42 4.61
N ASP A 167 -0.99 -4.85 5.30
CA ASP A 167 -1.98 -3.97 4.64
C ASP A 167 -1.41 -2.55 4.54
N PHE A 168 -1.61 -1.89 3.39
CA PHE A 168 -1.02 -0.59 3.14
C PHE A 168 -1.95 0.44 2.49
N PHE A 169 -1.61 1.71 2.69
CA PHE A 169 -2.04 2.85 1.87
C PHE A 169 -0.87 3.31 1.02
N PHE A 170 -1.08 3.43 -0.29
CA PHE A 170 -0.09 3.95 -1.21
C PHE A 170 -0.59 5.27 -1.77
N TRP A 171 -0.03 6.36 -1.27
CA TRP A 171 -0.37 7.72 -1.64
C TRP A 171 0.34 8.13 -2.93
N GLY A 172 -0.34 8.88 -3.78
CA GLY A 172 0.23 9.41 -5.02
C GLY A 172 0.10 8.52 -6.26
N LEU A 173 -0.43 7.29 -6.08
CA LEU A 173 -0.86 6.44 -7.18
C LEU A 173 -2.31 6.74 -7.53
N GLU A 174 -2.50 7.43 -8.66
CA GLU A 174 -3.80 7.78 -9.22
C GLU A 174 -4.21 6.81 -10.35
N ASP A 175 -5.47 6.82 -10.76
CA ASP A 175 -6.02 5.94 -11.81
C ASP A 175 -5.24 5.93 -13.13
N SER A 176 -4.58 7.04 -13.47
CA SER A 176 -3.79 7.23 -14.68
C SER A 176 -2.29 6.99 -14.48
N THR A 177 -1.90 6.45 -13.33
CA THR A 177 -0.51 6.13 -13.01
C THR A 177 -0.24 4.67 -13.34
N ASP A 178 0.59 4.43 -14.34
CA ASP A 178 1.15 3.11 -14.58
C ASP A 178 2.29 2.89 -13.58
N VAL A 179 2.35 1.68 -13.00
CA VAL A 179 3.37 1.30 -12.02
C VAL A 179 4.04 0.02 -12.48
N SER A 180 5.37 0.04 -12.53
CA SER A 180 6.20 -1.16 -12.71
C SER A 180 6.88 -1.46 -11.38
N TRP A 181 6.65 -2.65 -10.84
CA TRP A 181 7.26 -3.10 -9.59
C TRP A 181 8.64 -3.68 -9.88
N GLY A 182 9.64 -3.26 -9.10
CA GLY A 182 10.99 -3.83 -9.14
C GLY A 182 11.17 -4.86 -8.04
N ASP A 183 12.31 -4.80 -7.36
CA ASP A 183 12.68 -5.72 -6.30
C ASP A 183 12.40 -5.15 -4.91
N ILE A 184 12.20 -6.07 -3.97
CA ILE A 184 12.25 -5.82 -2.54
C ILE A 184 13.45 -6.56 -1.94
N ILE A 185 14.31 -5.82 -1.25
CA ILE A 185 15.52 -6.33 -0.61
C ILE A 185 15.38 -6.10 0.88
N THR A 186 15.59 -7.15 1.69
CA THR A 186 15.61 -7.06 3.15
C THR A 186 16.96 -7.57 3.67
N ARG A 187 17.76 -6.67 4.23
CA ARG A 187 18.99 -7.02 4.95
C ARG A 187 18.67 -7.21 6.43
N ILE A 188 19.09 -8.34 6.98
CA ILE A 188 18.73 -8.76 8.34
C ILE A 188 19.96 -8.69 9.22
N TRP A 189 19.81 -8.09 10.39
CA TRP A 189 20.89 -7.88 11.34
C TRP A 189 20.64 -8.68 12.63
N LYS A 190 21.71 -9.27 13.17
CA LYS A 190 21.77 -9.84 14.51
C LYS A 190 22.77 -9.09 15.38
N VAL A 191 22.71 -9.32 16.69
CA VAL A 191 23.71 -8.85 17.64
C VAL A 191 24.46 -10.04 18.20
N GLU A 192 25.78 -10.00 18.13
CA GLU A 192 26.67 -11.00 18.73
C GLU A 192 27.61 -10.34 19.75
N LYS A 193 27.98 -11.09 20.79
CA LYS A 193 28.98 -10.65 21.75
C LYS A 193 30.37 -10.99 21.25
N GLU A 194 31.19 -9.96 21.05
CA GLU A 194 32.56 -10.12 20.58
C GLU A 194 33.57 -9.40 21.47
N MET A 195 34.79 -9.93 21.51
CA MET A 195 35.91 -9.32 22.23
C MET A 195 36.62 -8.29 21.35
N VAL A 196 36.23 -7.03 21.50
CA VAL A 196 36.79 -5.90 20.75
C VAL A 196 37.99 -5.31 21.51
N LYS A 197 39.06 -4.96 20.79
CA LYS A 197 40.24 -4.33 21.38
C LYS A 197 40.03 -2.82 21.52
N GLU A 198 39.93 -2.32 22.75
CA GLU A 198 39.92 -0.90 23.06
C GLU A 198 41.23 -0.51 23.75
N GLY A 199 42.08 0.18 23.01
CA GLY A 199 43.44 0.51 23.45
C GLY A 199 44.27 -0.74 23.74
N ARG A 200 44.60 -0.97 25.03
CA ARG A 200 45.39 -2.13 25.49
C ARG A 200 44.56 -3.27 26.08
N LYS A 201 43.24 -3.13 26.20
CA LYS A 201 42.35 -4.14 26.80
C LYS A 201 41.42 -4.73 25.74
N LYS A 202 41.05 -6.00 25.92
CA LYS A 202 39.93 -6.61 25.18
C LYS A 202 38.68 -6.49 26.05
N VAL A 203 37.59 -5.96 25.49
CA VAL A 203 36.31 -5.75 26.16
C VAL A 203 35.24 -6.47 25.35
N GLU A 204 34.39 -7.24 26.02
CA GLU A 204 33.22 -7.85 25.38
C GLU A 204 32.22 -6.74 25.03
N LYS A 205 31.81 -6.68 23.77
CA LYS A 205 30.83 -5.72 23.26
C LYS A 205 29.83 -6.42 22.37
N ASP A 206 28.62 -5.85 22.34
CA ASP A 206 27.60 -6.19 21.38
C ASP A 206 27.98 -5.57 20.04
N VAL A 207 28.12 -6.41 19.02
CA VAL A 207 28.46 -6.02 17.64
C VAL A 207 27.29 -6.41 16.74
N GLU A 208 26.79 -5.45 15.96
CA GLU A 208 25.80 -5.72 14.93
C GLU A 208 26.47 -6.41 13.74
N LYS A 209 25.88 -7.50 13.27
CA LYS A 209 26.33 -8.23 12.09
C LYS A 209 25.18 -8.53 11.17
N VAL A 210 25.46 -8.53 9.87
CA VAL A 210 24.51 -9.02 8.88
C VAL A 210 24.35 -10.52 9.07
N LEU A 211 23.11 -10.94 9.30
CA LEU A 211 22.73 -12.35 9.37
C LEU A 211 22.51 -12.92 7.97
N GLY A 212 21.88 -12.14 7.10
CA GLY A 212 21.60 -12.53 5.73
C GLY A 212 20.83 -11.45 4.97
N ARG A 213 20.56 -11.72 3.70
CA ARG A 213 19.78 -10.87 2.79
C ARG A 213 18.71 -11.73 2.11
N VAL A 214 17.49 -11.21 2.06
CA VAL A 214 16.38 -11.78 1.28
C VAL A 214 16.06 -10.83 0.15
N GLU A 215 15.84 -11.38 -1.04
CA GLU A 215 15.43 -10.63 -2.23
C GLU A 215 14.19 -11.27 -2.85
N GLY A 216 13.31 -10.45 -3.41
CA GLY A 216 12.13 -10.91 -4.10
C GLY A 216 11.46 -9.81 -4.90
N SER A 217 10.29 -10.09 -5.46
CA SER A 217 9.50 -9.09 -6.15
C SER A 217 8.85 -8.10 -5.17
N SER A 218 8.90 -6.81 -5.50
CA SER A 218 8.15 -5.77 -4.79
C SER A 218 6.66 -5.74 -5.14
N GLU A 219 6.20 -6.58 -6.08
CA GLU A 219 4.80 -6.59 -6.52
C GLU A 219 3.86 -6.91 -5.34
N PRO A 220 2.90 -6.02 -5.03
CA PRO A 220 1.91 -6.30 -4.01
C PRO A 220 1.10 -7.56 -4.30
N TYR A 221 0.83 -8.36 -3.28
CA TYR A 221 -0.07 -9.51 -3.41
C TYR A 221 -1.48 -9.09 -3.87
N ILE A 222 -1.95 -7.93 -3.38
CA ILE A 222 -3.17 -7.29 -3.86
C ILE A 222 -2.87 -5.80 -4.02
N ILE A 223 -3.30 -5.21 -5.14
CA ILE A 223 -3.35 -3.76 -5.31
C ILE A 223 -4.66 -3.32 -5.95
N ILE A 224 -5.25 -2.27 -5.38
CA ILE A 224 -6.45 -1.61 -5.88
C ILE A 224 -6.11 -0.13 -6.04
N THR A 225 -5.80 0.27 -7.27
CA THR A 225 -5.44 1.66 -7.61
C THR A 225 -6.65 2.61 -7.68
N SER A 226 -7.83 2.05 -7.99
CA SER A 226 -9.09 2.79 -8.08
C SER A 226 -10.11 2.33 -7.03
N PRO A 227 -9.85 2.49 -5.72
CA PRO A 227 -10.78 2.05 -4.67
C PRO A 227 -12.14 2.74 -4.80
N HIS A 228 -12.14 3.95 -5.32
CA HIS A 228 -13.34 4.75 -5.53
C HIS A 228 -14.36 4.17 -6.53
N LYS A 229 -13.99 3.14 -7.31
CA LYS A 229 -14.93 2.39 -8.16
C LYS A 229 -15.79 1.38 -7.37
N ASN A 230 -15.42 1.11 -6.12
CA ASN A 230 -16.17 0.24 -5.20
C ASN A 230 -16.91 1.04 -4.12
N ILE A 231 -16.40 2.22 -3.75
CA ILE A 231 -17.03 3.17 -2.83
C ILE A 231 -16.87 4.57 -3.43
N ASP A 232 -17.94 5.15 -3.94
CA ASP A 232 -17.89 6.43 -4.67
C ASP A 232 -17.32 7.59 -3.84
N PHE A 233 -17.28 7.52 -2.52
CA PHE A 233 -16.75 8.59 -1.67
C PHE A 233 -15.37 8.28 -1.12
N PHE A 234 -14.74 7.20 -1.58
CA PHE A 234 -13.36 6.90 -1.25
C PHE A 234 -12.47 8.09 -1.69
N PRO A 235 -11.58 8.59 -0.82
CA PRO A 235 -10.69 9.69 -1.18
C PRO A 235 -9.85 9.36 -2.42
N SER A 236 -9.70 10.30 -3.35
CA SER A 236 -8.75 10.14 -4.46
C SER A 236 -7.30 10.18 -3.96
N PHE A 237 -6.29 9.91 -4.79
CA PHE A 237 -4.86 10.03 -4.43
C PHE A 237 -4.34 8.95 -3.45
N VAL A 238 -5.14 7.93 -3.13
CA VAL A 238 -4.74 6.79 -2.34
C VAL A 238 -5.14 5.49 -3.02
N SER A 239 -4.15 4.65 -3.26
CA SER A 239 -4.31 3.25 -3.61
C SER A 239 -4.21 2.40 -2.34
N ILE A 240 -4.81 1.22 -2.36
CA ILE A 240 -4.79 0.30 -1.22
C ILE A 240 -4.31 -1.06 -1.65
N GLY A 241 -3.75 -1.83 -0.73
CA GLY A 241 -3.32 -3.16 -1.05
C GLY A 241 -2.75 -3.94 0.12
N THR A 242 -2.19 -5.08 -0.23
CA THR A 242 -1.54 -6.00 0.69
C THR A 242 -0.21 -6.42 0.09
N ILE A 243 0.86 -6.35 0.88
CA ILE A 243 2.19 -6.89 0.56
C ILE A 243 2.44 -8.14 1.40
N ARG A 244 3.29 -9.03 0.89
CA ARG A 244 3.79 -10.19 1.61
C ARG A 244 5.30 -10.09 1.69
N LEU A 245 5.85 -10.29 2.89
CA LEU A 245 7.28 -10.27 3.17
C LEU A 245 7.68 -11.60 3.79
N ALA A 246 8.95 -11.97 3.63
CA ALA A 246 9.51 -13.12 4.33
C ALA A 246 9.42 -12.90 5.85
N VAL A 247 9.17 -13.98 6.59
CA VAL A 247 9.31 -13.98 8.04
C VAL A 247 10.80 -13.94 8.39
N LEU A 248 11.13 -13.33 9.52
CA LEU A 248 12.52 -13.10 9.92
C LEU A 248 13.06 -14.23 10.81
N PRO A 249 14.36 -14.54 10.78
CA PRO A 249 14.99 -15.43 11.76
C PRO A 249 14.75 -15.02 13.21
N ALA A 250 14.77 -16.00 14.12
CA ALA A 250 14.49 -15.78 15.55
C ALA A 250 15.47 -14.77 16.20
N GLU A 251 16.73 -14.82 15.79
CA GLU A 251 17.85 -14.01 16.24
C GLU A 251 17.90 -12.60 15.64
N SER A 252 16.99 -12.27 14.72
CA SER A 252 16.96 -10.96 14.06
C SER A 252 16.65 -9.85 15.07
N VAL A 253 17.48 -8.80 15.09
CA VAL A 253 17.27 -7.61 15.92
C VAL A 253 16.83 -6.40 15.11
N LYS A 254 17.38 -6.24 13.90
CA LYS A 254 17.12 -5.10 13.02
C LYS A 254 16.98 -5.55 11.57
N ILE A 255 16.30 -4.75 10.77
CA ILE A 255 16.26 -4.89 9.31
C ILE A 255 16.51 -3.57 8.61
N ASP A 256 17.18 -3.64 7.46
CA ASP A 256 17.06 -2.64 6.40
C ASP A 256 16.17 -3.22 5.31
N MET A 257 15.29 -2.40 4.74
CA MET A 257 14.39 -2.81 3.68
C MET A 257 14.37 -1.76 2.59
N GLU A 258 14.51 -2.20 1.34
CA GLU A 258 14.41 -1.37 0.15
C GLU A 258 13.34 -1.93 -0.78
N LEU A 259 12.41 -1.11 -1.24
CA LEU A 259 11.38 -1.46 -2.21
C LEU A 259 11.50 -0.53 -3.42
N THR A 260 11.73 -1.10 -4.60
CA THR A 260 11.90 -0.34 -5.84
C THR A 260 10.66 -0.42 -6.73
N TYR A 261 10.33 0.67 -7.40
CA TYR A 261 9.25 0.73 -8.38
C TYR A 261 9.46 1.92 -9.31
N SER A 262 8.89 1.87 -10.50
CA SER A 262 8.80 3.03 -11.38
C SER A 262 7.34 3.42 -11.58
N THR A 263 7.11 4.72 -11.74
CA THR A 263 5.79 5.26 -12.05
C THR A 263 5.82 6.06 -13.34
N ARG A 264 4.72 6.00 -14.09
CA ARG A 264 4.52 6.83 -15.27
C ARG A 264 3.12 7.44 -15.23
N ARG A 265 3.07 8.77 -15.14
CA ARG A 265 1.81 9.52 -15.23
C ARG A 265 1.50 9.85 -16.69
N GLY A 266 0.22 9.91 -17.05
CA GLY A 266 -0.21 10.27 -18.41
C GLY A 266 0.44 11.57 -18.92
N GLY A 267 1.22 11.46 -20.01
CA GLY A 267 1.95 12.59 -20.61
C GLY A 267 3.32 12.91 -19.99
N GLY A 268 3.73 12.19 -18.95
CA GLY A 268 5.04 12.35 -18.28
C GLY A 268 6.05 11.26 -18.63
N GLY A 269 7.30 11.49 -18.20
CA GLY A 269 8.36 10.49 -18.21
C GLY A 269 8.18 9.46 -17.08
N GLU A 270 8.96 8.38 -17.17
CA GLU A 270 9.08 7.39 -16.11
C GLU A 270 9.91 7.94 -14.94
N VAL A 271 9.47 7.65 -13.71
CA VAL A 271 10.14 8.08 -12.47
C VAL A 271 10.41 6.84 -11.62
N GLU A 272 11.68 6.45 -11.55
CA GLU A 272 12.16 5.41 -10.65
C GLU A 272 12.21 5.90 -9.21
N SER A 273 11.70 5.09 -8.30
CA SER A 273 11.58 5.36 -6.87
C SER A 273 12.11 4.19 -6.05
N VAL A 274 12.70 4.52 -4.91
CA VAL A 274 13.13 3.55 -3.90
C VAL A 274 12.54 4.00 -2.57
N LEU A 275 11.81 3.11 -1.91
CA LEU A 275 11.36 3.27 -0.53
C LEU A 275 12.37 2.59 0.36
N LYS A 276 12.91 3.32 1.34
CA LYS A 276 13.92 2.79 2.25
C LYS A 276 13.43 2.86 3.69
N TRP A 277 13.74 1.79 4.43
CA TRP A 277 13.68 1.78 5.87
C TRP A 277 14.99 1.21 6.40
N GLU A 278 15.65 1.93 7.29
CA GLU A 278 16.99 1.58 7.76
C GLU A 278 16.97 1.31 9.27
N LYS A 279 17.69 0.27 9.68
CA LYS A 279 17.94 -0.11 11.08
C LYS A 279 16.67 -0.21 11.93
N LEU A 280 15.57 -0.66 11.33
CA LEU A 280 14.28 -0.85 11.99
C LEU A 280 14.39 -1.97 13.01
N ASP A 281 13.97 -1.71 14.24
CA ASP A 281 13.89 -2.74 15.26
C ASP A 281 12.83 -3.78 14.88
N VAL A 282 13.20 -5.06 14.97
CA VAL A 282 12.33 -6.17 14.57
C VAL A 282 11.36 -6.50 15.72
N PRO A 283 10.04 -6.33 15.55
CA PRO A 283 9.06 -6.77 16.53
C PRO A 283 9.10 -8.29 16.73
N PRO A 284 8.88 -8.82 17.94
CA PRO A 284 8.89 -10.27 18.18
C PRO A 284 7.90 -11.04 17.30
N GLY A 285 6.74 -10.45 17.00
CA GLY A 285 5.73 -11.05 16.14
C GLY A 285 6.13 -11.20 14.66
N TRP A 286 7.26 -10.63 14.25
CA TRP A 286 7.78 -10.75 12.87
C TRP A 286 8.77 -11.90 12.69
N ARG A 287 9.18 -12.51 13.80
CA ARG A 287 10.21 -13.55 13.82
C ARG A 287 9.60 -14.94 13.77
N LEU A 288 10.39 -15.88 13.28
CA LEU A 288 10.20 -17.30 13.48
C LEU A 288 10.28 -17.62 14.98
N SER A 289 9.58 -18.69 15.36
CA SER A 289 9.73 -19.26 16.71
C SER A 289 11.05 -20.02 16.80
N ASP A 290 11.62 -20.12 18.00
CA ASP A 290 12.86 -20.86 18.23
C ASP A 290 12.79 -22.28 17.63
N GLY A 291 13.82 -22.63 16.84
CA GLY A 291 13.94 -23.95 16.21
C GLY A 291 13.17 -24.14 14.89
N GLN A 292 12.51 -23.11 14.36
CA GLN A 292 12.02 -23.13 12.98
C GLN A 292 13.14 -22.80 12.00
N GLU A 293 13.27 -23.61 10.95
CA GLU A 293 14.27 -23.40 9.90
C GLU A 293 13.89 -22.17 9.07
N TRP A 294 14.90 -21.33 8.79
CA TRP A 294 14.74 -20.19 7.92
C TRP A 294 15.17 -20.60 6.51
N ASP A 295 14.19 -20.76 5.64
CA ASP A 295 14.36 -21.20 4.25
C ASP A 295 14.05 -20.01 3.32
N ALA A 296 14.86 -18.97 3.42
CA ALA A 296 14.87 -17.87 2.45
C ALA A 296 16.13 -18.00 1.59
N ASP A 297 16.07 -17.56 0.34
CA ASP A 297 17.23 -17.52 -0.56
C ASP A 297 18.31 -16.59 0.04
N GLU A 298 19.20 -17.16 0.86
CA GLU A 298 20.32 -16.46 1.47
C GLU A 298 21.35 -16.13 0.38
N VAL A 299 21.57 -14.83 0.16
CA VAL A 299 22.83 -14.38 -0.44
C VAL A 299 23.79 -14.13 0.71
N GLU A 300 24.88 -14.91 0.79
CA GLU A 300 25.96 -14.66 1.74
C GLU A 300 26.43 -13.21 1.58
N ALA A 301 26.35 -12.44 2.67
CA ALA A 301 26.83 -11.07 2.69
C ALA A 301 28.33 -11.05 2.35
N THR A 302 28.77 -10.10 1.53
CA THR A 302 30.20 -9.98 1.23
C THR A 302 30.99 -9.58 2.49
N GLU A 303 32.30 -9.83 2.53
CA GLU A 303 33.14 -9.43 3.67
C GLU A 303 33.04 -7.91 3.97
N GLU A 304 32.79 -7.09 2.95
CA GLU A 304 32.59 -5.65 3.05
C GLU A 304 31.24 -5.29 3.71
N GLU A 305 30.16 -5.99 3.34
CA GLU A 305 28.84 -5.84 3.97
C GLU A 305 28.84 -6.35 5.42
N ILE A 306 29.59 -7.43 5.69
CA ILE A 306 29.79 -7.98 7.05
C ILE A 306 30.55 -6.98 7.94
N ALA A 307 31.48 -6.21 7.36
CA ALA A 307 32.20 -5.14 8.05
C ALA A 307 31.36 -3.86 8.25
N GLY A 308 30.13 -3.82 7.72
CA GLY A 308 29.23 -2.67 7.83
C GLY A 308 29.59 -1.49 6.93
N LYS A 309 30.40 -1.69 5.89
CA LYS A 309 30.65 -0.68 4.85
C LYS A 309 29.57 -0.77 3.78
N ASP A 310 29.05 0.37 3.32
CA ASP A 310 28.16 0.43 2.16
C ASP A 310 28.99 0.14 0.91
N PRO A 311 28.63 -0.84 0.06
CA PRO A 311 29.35 -1.11 -1.19
C PRO A 311 29.37 0.08 -2.18
N ASN A 312 28.58 1.14 -1.93
CA ASN A 312 28.61 2.40 -2.70
C ASN A 312 29.46 3.50 -2.06
N GLU A 313 30.07 3.30 -0.89
CA GLU A 313 31.09 4.22 -0.38
C GLU A 313 32.39 4.02 -1.20
N THR A 314 32.56 4.80 -2.26
CA THR A 314 33.86 4.94 -2.91
C THR A 314 34.88 5.42 -1.87
N GLU A 315 35.95 4.66 -1.68
CA GLU A 315 37.12 5.06 -0.89
C GLU A 315 37.80 6.28 -1.54
N ASP A 316 37.28 7.47 -1.26
CA ASP A 316 38.04 8.71 -1.39
C ASP A 316 38.87 8.87 -0.10
N GLY A 317 40.15 8.50 -0.19
CA GLY A 317 41.15 8.67 0.87
C GLY A 317 42.54 8.18 0.47
#